data_AF-A0AAU9VCS8-F1
#
_entry.id   AF-A0AAU9VCS8-F1
#
_cell.length_a   1.000
_cell.length_b   1.000
_cell.length_c   1.000
_cell.angle_alpha   90.00
_cell.angle_beta   90.00
_cell.angle_gamma   90.00
#
_symmetry.space_group_name_H-M   'P 1'
#
loop_
_entity.id
_entity.type
_entity.pdbx_description
1 polymer ?
#
loop_
_entity_poly.entity_id
_entity_poly.type
_entity_poly.pdbx_seq_one_letter_code
_entity_poly.pdbx_strand_id
1 'polypeptide(L)'
;MEVEDSSETVRKFTRRALYDILKEFKGKKMEEKFSLMEEKLKWTASSYKDQRFLNNNEQWLTSSIKLPYWSAEPTQKPGRPTKTFEESSDRSKRRKTKELREQLPVEELTYAAGMSQRTSENSDASKLIKEMTSTPTRATKFRKVISSADKQIVVRKHTPEEALAIFVEGDFSRRQWEVIHGANKSIYPCYSLLKKAKNQCYPNAQSIRVTETCSEVELQALLDHTALRLYKYVAEVIETCSHEEKQNMVLISKWGCDGAQQSQYKQKFENNTVPLRLVIMIDGD
;
A
#
# COMPACT_ATOMS: atom_id res chain seq x y z
N MET A 1 -43.83 -3.92 -65.28
CA MET A 1 -43.11 -4.94 -64.52
C MET A 1 -43.07 -4.42 -63.10
N GLU A 2 -43.84 -5.08 -62.26
CA GLU A 2 -44.33 -4.60 -60.97
C GLU A 2 -43.17 -4.41 -59.98
N VAL A 3 -43.16 -3.26 -59.32
CA VAL A 3 -42.40 -3.08 -58.08
C VAL A 3 -43.24 -3.76 -57.00
N GLU A 4 -42.90 -5.01 -56.70
CA GLU A 4 -43.49 -5.73 -55.57
C GLU A 4 -43.11 -4.97 -54.28
N ASP A 5 -44.09 -4.24 -53.77
CA ASP A 5 -44.15 -3.68 -52.43
C ASP A 5 -44.00 -4.84 -51.42
N SER A 6 -42.78 -5.04 -50.91
CA SER A 6 -42.53 -5.99 -49.82
C SER A 6 -43.14 -5.40 -48.55
N SER A 7 -44.46 -5.54 -48.42
CA SER A 7 -45.17 -5.26 -47.19
C SER A 7 -44.59 -6.16 -46.09
N GLU A 8 -43.69 -5.59 -45.30
CA GLU A 8 -43.23 -6.15 -44.04
C GLU A 8 -44.47 -6.66 -43.31
N THR A 9 -44.51 -7.96 -43.05
CA THR A 9 -45.65 -8.63 -42.44
C THR A 9 -45.72 -8.20 -40.96
N VAL A 10 -46.23 -6.99 -40.71
CA VAL A 10 -46.45 -6.46 -39.38
C VAL A 10 -47.44 -7.39 -38.70
N ARG A 11 -46.96 -8.22 -37.77
CA ARG A 11 -47.84 -9.05 -36.95
C ARG A 11 -48.70 -8.14 -36.09
N LYS A 12 -49.96 -7.97 -36.51
CA LYS A 12 -50.96 -7.22 -35.76
C LYS A 12 -51.46 -8.10 -34.62
N PHE A 13 -51.15 -7.71 -33.39
CA PHE A 13 -51.73 -8.32 -32.19
C PHE A 13 -52.67 -7.32 -31.51
N THR A 14 -53.70 -7.82 -30.83
CA THR A 14 -54.50 -6.98 -29.93
C THR A 14 -53.70 -6.74 -28.65
N ARG A 15 -53.85 -5.55 -28.06
CA ARG A 15 -53.21 -5.23 -26.77
C ARG A 15 -53.72 -6.15 -25.66
N ARG A 16 -54.94 -6.67 -25.77
CA ARG A 16 -55.49 -7.71 -24.88
C ARG A 16 -54.66 -9.00 -24.93
N ALA A 17 -54.37 -9.52 -26.11
CA ALA A 17 -53.57 -10.74 -26.26
C ALA A 17 -52.16 -10.55 -25.70
N LEU A 18 -51.55 -9.39 -25.92
CA LEU A 18 -50.26 -9.05 -25.33
C LEU A 18 -50.32 -8.97 -23.79
N TYR A 19 -51.35 -8.36 -23.22
CA TYR A 19 -51.55 -8.32 -21.77
C TYR A 19 -51.69 -9.72 -21.16
N ASP A 20 -52.45 -10.60 -21.80
CA ASP A 20 -52.65 -11.96 -21.29
C ASP A 20 -51.35 -12.77 -21.35
N ILE A 21 -50.55 -12.64 -22.42
CA ILE A 21 -49.21 -13.22 -22.52
C ILE A 21 -48.30 -12.69 -21.41
N LEU A 22 -48.23 -11.37 -21.22
CA LEU A 22 -47.41 -10.77 -20.17
C LEU A 22 -47.84 -11.24 -18.77
N LYS A 23 -49.14 -11.49 -18.55
CA LYS A 23 -49.64 -12.01 -17.27
C LYS A 23 -49.08 -13.40 -16.96
N GLU A 24 -48.97 -14.27 -17.96
CA GLU A 24 -48.50 -15.65 -17.79
C GLU A 24 -46.99 -15.78 -17.50
N PHE A 25 -46.15 -14.83 -17.94
CA PHE A 25 -44.72 -14.84 -17.67
C PHE A 25 -44.41 -14.71 -16.16
N LYS A 26 -43.88 -15.76 -15.51
CA LYS A 26 -43.47 -15.70 -14.10
C LYS A 26 -42.12 -14.98 -13.93
N GLY A 27 -41.92 -14.27 -12.83
CA GLY A 27 -40.60 -13.76 -12.40
C GLY A 27 -40.40 -12.24 -12.37
N LYS A 28 -41.37 -11.44 -12.83
CA LYS A 28 -41.34 -9.96 -12.76
C LYS A 28 -42.72 -9.39 -12.42
N LYS A 29 -42.80 -8.21 -11.83
CA LYS A 29 -44.08 -7.50 -11.61
C LYS A 29 -44.63 -7.01 -12.95
N MET A 30 -45.96 -6.89 -13.11
CA MET A 30 -46.57 -6.44 -14.38
C MET A 30 -46.02 -5.09 -14.87
N GLU A 31 -45.70 -4.18 -13.94
CA GLU A 31 -45.07 -2.88 -14.23
C GLU A 31 -43.72 -2.99 -14.95
N GLU A 32 -42.95 -4.05 -14.67
CA GLU A 32 -41.64 -4.30 -15.27
C GLU A 32 -41.75 -5.04 -16.60
N LYS A 33 -42.93 -5.62 -16.87
CA LYS A 33 -43.25 -6.35 -18.10
C LYS A 33 -43.79 -5.44 -19.20
N PHE A 34 -44.41 -4.32 -18.84
CA PHE A 34 -44.82 -3.31 -19.81
C PHE A 34 -43.59 -2.64 -20.41
N SER A 35 -43.28 -3.03 -21.65
CA SER A 35 -42.14 -2.49 -22.38
C SER A 35 -42.44 -1.10 -22.97
N LEU A 36 -43.71 -0.72 -23.08
CA LEU A 36 -44.15 0.52 -23.73
C LEU A 36 -44.64 1.51 -22.68
N MET A 37 -44.20 2.76 -22.82
CA MET A 37 -44.52 3.86 -21.89
C MET A 37 -46.03 4.08 -21.77
N GLU A 38 -46.79 3.92 -22.86
CA GLU A 38 -48.25 4.05 -22.86
C GLU A 38 -48.96 3.00 -22.01
N GLU A 39 -48.50 1.75 -22.04
CA GLU A 39 -49.10 0.65 -21.29
C GLU A 39 -48.88 0.84 -19.79
N LYS A 40 -47.68 1.29 -19.42
CA LYS A 40 -47.32 1.61 -18.03
C LYS A 40 -48.15 2.75 -17.47
N LEU A 41 -48.37 3.82 -18.23
CA LEU A 41 -49.20 4.97 -17.80
C LEU A 41 -50.64 4.55 -17.51
N LYS A 42 -51.24 3.71 -18.37
CA LYS A 42 -52.62 3.21 -18.19
C LYS A 42 -52.75 2.24 -17.01
N TRP A 43 -51.72 1.44 -16.74
CA TRP A 43 -51.66 0.56 -15.57
C TRP A 43 -51.60 1.36 -14.26
N THR A 44 -50.76 2.40 -14.21
CA THR A 44 -50.69 3.32 -13.06
C THR A 44 -52.00 4.08 -12.85
N ALA A 45 -52.63 4.58 -13.91
CA ALA A 45 -53.94 5.25 -13.84
C ALA A 45 -55.06 4.33 -13.31
N SER A 46 -54.90 3.02 -13.48
CA SER A 46 -55.82 1.99 -12.97
C SER A 46 -55.47 1.53 -11.55
N SER A 47 -54.55 2.24 -10.88
CA SER A 47 -54.06 1.95 -9.53
C SER A 47 -53.52 0.53 -9.39
N TYR A 48 -52.90 -0.01 -10.44
CA TYR A 48 -52.29 -1.34 -10.44
C TYR A 48 -53.29 -2.49 -10.15
N LYS A 49 -54.58 -2.26 -10.41
CA LYS A 49 -55.65 -3.27 -10.20
C LYS A 49 -56.14 -3.82 -11.53
N ASP A 50 -56.04 -5.15 -11.71
CA ASP A 50 -56.45 -5.88 -12.90
C ASP A 50 -57.87 -5.51 -13.37
N GLN A 51 -58.87 -5.67 -12.49
CA GLN A 51 -60.27 -5.41 -12.85
C GLN A 51 -60.50 -3.95 -13.29
N ARG A 52 -59.83 -3.00 -12.62
CA ARG A 52 -59.94 -1.57 -12.94
C ARG A 52 -59.28 -1.26 -14.28
N PHE A 53 -58.15 -1.90 -14.57
CA PHE A 53 -57.44 -1.72 -15.83
C PHE A 53 -58.23 -2.25 -17.03
N LEU A 54 -58.81 -3.45 -16.89
CA LEU A 54 -59.64 -4.06 -17.93
C LEU A 54 -60.88 -3.22 -18.23
N ASN A 55 -61.60 -2.78 -17.20
CA ASN A 55 -62.82 -2.00 -17.38
C ASN A 55 -62.52 -0.59 -17.93
N ASN A 56 -61.49 0.10 -17.42
CA ASN A 56 -61.20 1.47 -17.83
C ASN A 56 -60.57 1.59 -19.22
N ASN A 57 -59.95 0.52 -19.73
CA ASN A 57 -59.19 0.55 -20.98
C ASN A 57 -59.71 -0.44 -22.02
N GLU A 58 -60.94 -0.92 -21.90
CA GLU A 58 -61.52 -1.96 -22.76
C GLU A 58 -61.38 -1.62 -24.25
N GLN A 59 -61.82 -0.42 -24.66
CA GLN A 59 -61.70 0.03 -26.06
C GLN A 59 -60.24 0.09 -26.55
N TRP A 60 -59.31 0.46 -25.67
CA TRP A 60 -57.88 0.51 -25.98
C TRP A 60 -57.27 -0.90 -26.04
N LEU A 61 -57.70 -1.85 -25.20
CA LEU A 61 -57.23 -3.23 -25.25
C LEU A 61 -57.64 -3.95 -26.54
N THR A 62 -58.78 -3.59 -27.11
CA THR A 62 -59.27 -4.11 -28.39
C THR A 62 -58.53 -3.52 -29.59
N SER A 63 -57.85 -2.38 -29.42
CA SER A 63 -57.08 -1.75 -30.50
C SER A 63 -55.79 -2.53 -30.83
N SER A 64 -55.44 -2.59 -32.11
CA SER A 64 -54.23 -3.29 -32.60
C SER A 64 -52.95 -2.52 -32.26
N ILE A 65 -51.90 -3.23 -31.87
CA ILE A 65 -50.56 -2.67 -31.70
C ILE A 65 -49.60 -3.18 -32.79
N LYS A 66 -48.70 -2.30 -33.23
CA LYS A 66 -47.57 -2.66 -34.10
C LYS A 66 -46.34 -2.78 -33.21
N LEU A 67 -45.80 -3.98 -33.06
CA LEU A 67 -44.52 -4.18 -32.39
C LEU A 67 -43.40 -3.98 -33.41
N PRO A 68 -42.31 -3.27 -33.06
CA PRO A 68 -41.15 -3.17 -33.93
C PRO A 68 -40.58 -4.57 -34.18
N TYR A 69 -40.27 -4.87 -35.45
CA TYR A 69 -39.61 -6.11 -35.82
C TYR A 69 -38.15 -6.04 -35.33
N TRP A 70 -37.82 -6.82 -34.31
CA TRP A 70 -36.43 -7.04 -33.92
C TRP A 70 -35.87 -8.12 -34.84
N SER A 71 -35.17 -7.71 -35.91
CA SER A 71 -34.48 -8.67 -36.76
C SER A 71 -33.42 -9.41 -35.93
N ALA A 72 -33.37 -10.74 -36.07
CA ALA A 72 -32.35 -11.58 -35.43
C ALA A 72 -31.00 -11.51 -36.19
N GLU A 73 -30.73 -10.40 -36.88
CA GLU A 73 -29.46 -10.22 -37.56
C GLU A 73 -28.36 -9.94 -36.53
N PRO A 74 -27.15 -10.51 -36.70
CA PRO A 74 -26.03 -10.35 -35.77
C PRO A 74 -25.49 -8.92 -35.83
N THR A 75 -26.18 -7.98 -35.18
CA THR A 75 -25.62 -6.69 -34.83
C THR A 75 -24.42 -6.94 -33.91
N GLN A 76 -23.27 -6.35 -34.24
CA GLN A 76 -22.05 -6.44 -33.43
C GLN A 76 -22.40 -6.08 -31.98
N LYS A 77 -22.41 -7.08 -31.10
CA LYS A 77 -22.74 -6.87 -29.69
C LYS A 77 -21.78 -5.82 -29.14
N PRO A 78 -22.24 -4.68 -28.58
CA PRO A 78 -21.35 -3.69 -28.00
C PRO A 78 -20.71 -4.28 -26.74
N GLY A 79 -19.56 -4.92 -26.95
CA GLY A 79 -18.73 -5.49 -25.90
C GLY A 79 -17.77 -4.45 -25.32
N ARG A 80 -17.24 -4.76 -24.14
CA ARG A 80 -16.15 -3.97 -23.56
C ARG A 80 -14.95 -3.94 -24.53
N PRO A 81 -14.38 -2.77 -24.83
CA PRO A 81 -13.19 -2.66 -25.68
C PRO A 81 -12.07 -3.58 -25.20
N THR A 82 -11.47 -4.32 -26.13
CA THR A 82 -10.44 -5.30 -25.82
C THR A 82 -9.09 -4.60 -25.69
N LYS A 83 -8.45 -4.70 -24.52
CA LYS A 83 -7.07 -4.24 -24.35
C LYS A 83 -6.08 -5.17 -25.03
N THR A 84 -4.97 -4.61 -25.54
CA THR A 84 -3.84 -5.37 -26.07
C THR A 84 -3.22 -6.27 -24.99
N PHE A 85 -2.40 -7.24 -25.38
CA PHE A 85 -1.78 -8.15 -24.42
C PHE A 85 -0.87 -7.40 -23.45
N GLU A 86 -0.06 -6.46 -23.94
CA GLU A 86 0.92 -5.69 -23.17
C GLU A 86 0.27 -4.83 -22.08
N GLU A 87 -0.80 -4.11 -22.41
CA GLU A 87 -1.56 -3.23 -21.52
C GLU A 87 -2.49 -3.97 -20.53
N SER A 88 -2.61 -5.29 -20.68
CA SER A 88 -3.44 -6.10 -19.80
C SER A 88 -2.77 -6.32 -18.45
N SER A 89 -3.55 -6.34 -17.37
CA SER A 89 -3.07 -6.75 -16.04
C SER A 89 -2.60 -8.21 -16.04
N ASP A 90 -1.70 -8.58 -15.12
CA ASP A 90 -1.17 -9.95 -15.01
C ASP A 90 -2.28 -11.01 -14.89
N ARG A 91 -3.33 -10.72 -14.13
CA ARG A 91 -4.50 -11.60 -14.02
C ARG A 91 -5.15 -11.86 -15.38
N SER A 92 -5.26 -10.81 -16.20
CA SER A 92 -5.83 -10.90 -17.55
C SER A 92 -4.91 -11.62 -18.52
N LYS A 93 -3.59 -11.38 -18.45
CA LYS A 93 -2.56 -12.10 -19.25
C LYS A 93 -2.57 -13.60 -18.96
N ARG A 94 -2.65 -14.00 -17.69
CA ARG A 94 -2.76 -15.43 -17.27
C ARG A 94 -4.01 -16.11 -17.79
N ARG A 95 -5.14 -15.38 -17.82
CA ARG A 95 -6.40 -15.88 -18.37
C ARG A 95 -6.32 -16.03 -19.88
N LYS A 96 -5.81 -15.02 -20.59
CA LYS A 96 -5.64 -15.05 -22.06
C LYS A 96 -4.72 -16.17 -22.53
N THR A 97 -3.68 -16.51 -21.76
CA THR A 97 -2.73 -17.60 -22.07
C THR A 97 -3.14 -18.95 -21.49
N LYS A 98 -4.31 -19.08 -20.85
CA LYS A 98 -4.72 -20.33 -20.19
C LYS A 98 -4.85 -21.46 -21.21
N GLU A 99 -5.55 -21.20 -22.29
CA GLU A 99 -5.79 -22.17 -23.35
C GLU A 99 -4.47 -22.72 -23.94
N LEU A 100 -3.53 -21.82 -24.28
CA LEU A 100 -2.21 -22.19 -24.79
C LEU A 100 -1.41 -23.07 -23.81
N ARG A 101 -1.55 -22.84 -22.51
CA ARG A 101 -0.85 -23.62 -21.46
C ARG A 101 -1.48 -24.99 -21.21
N GLU A 102 -2.75 -25.17 -21.57
CA GLU A 102 -3.48 -26.44 -21.40
C GLU A 102 -3.35 -27.34 -22.63
N GLN A 103 -3.25 -26.75 -23.83
CA GLN A 103 -3.19 -27.50 -25.09
C GLN A 103 -1.78 -27.97 -25.47
N LEU A 104 -0.74 -27.22 -25.11
CA LEU A 104 0.62 -27.47 -25.58
C LEU A 104 1.58 -27.85 -24.44
N PRO A 105 2.52 -28.79 -24.67
CA PRO A 105 3.53 -29.15 -23.69
C PRO A 105 4.53 -28.01 -23.47
N VAL A 106 5.17 -27.99 -22.30
CA VAL A 106 6.08 -26.91 -21.88
C VAL A 106 7.29 -26.77 -22.81
N GLU A 107 7.73 -27.88 -23.40
CA GLU A 107 8.88 -27.96 -24.31
C GLU A 107 8.61 -27.19 -25.60
N GLU A 108 7.44 -27.41 -26.22
CA GLU A 108 6.99 -26.69 -27.41
C GLU A 108 6.81 -25.19 -27.14
N LEU A 109 6.19 -24.84 -26.00
CA LEU A 109 6.03 -23.44 -25.60
C LEU A 109 7.38 -22.74 -25.40
N THR A 110 8.36 -23.44 -24.81
CA THR A 110 9.72 -22.91 -24.60
C THR A 110 10.44 -22.72 -25.93
N TYR A 111 10.32 -23.70 -26.84
CA TYR A 111 10.92 -23.62 -28.16
C TYR A 111 10.30 -22.51 -29.00
N ALA A 112 8.96 -22.40 -29.01
CA ALA A 112 8.24 -21.33 -29.68
C ALA A 112 8.63 -19.95 -29.14
N ALA A 113 8.73 -19.80 -27.81
CA ALA A 113 9.21 -18.55 -27.20
C ALA A 113 10.65 -18.21 -27.65
N GLY A 114 11.54 -19.19 -27.69
CA GLY A 114 12.91 -19.02 -28.16
C GLY A 114 12.99 -18.62 -29.64
N MET A 115 12.11 -19.17 -30.49
CA MET A 115 12.03 -18.81 -31.91
C MET A 115 11.45 -17.41 -32.11
N SER A 116 10.39 -17.06 -31.40
CA SER A 116 9.81 -15.70 -31.45
C SER A 116 10.84 -14.64 -31.06
N GLN A 117 11.66 -14.88 -30.02
CA GLN A 117 12.73 -13.95 -29.63
C GLN A 117 13.80 -13.78 -30.72
N ARG A 118 14.10 -14.82 -31.51
CA ARG A 118 15.03 -14.71 -32.65
C ARG A 118 14.45 -13.89 -33.79
N THR A 119 13.17 -14.08 -34.09
CA THR A 119 12.44 -13.29 -35.09
C THR A 119 12.41 -11.81 -34.70
N SER A 120 12.36 -11.52 -33.40
CA SER A 120 12.45 -10.16 -32.84
C SER A 120 13.89 -9.66 -32.63
N GLU A 121 14.89 -10.26 -33.29
CA GLU A 121 16.33 -9.92 -33.21
C GLU A 121 16.97 -10.02 -31.82
N ASN A 122 16.26 -10.55 -30.82
CA ASN A 122 16.77 -10.73 -29.46
C ASN A 122 17.45 -12.11 -29.31
N SER A 123 18.57 -12.27 -30.02
CA SER A 123 19.27 -13.56 -30.10
C SER A 123 19.79 -14.04 -28.75
N ASP A 124 20.21 -13.13 -27.87
CA ASP A 124 20.74 -13.46 -26.55
C ASP A 124 19.63 -13.89 -25.58
N ALA A 125 18.44 -13.27 -25.62
CA ALA A 125 17.29 -13.77 -24.85
C ALA A 125 16.90 -15.19 -25.27
N SER A 126 16.95 -15.50 -26.57
CA SER A 126 16.70 -16.86 -27.07
C SER A 126 17.73 -17.87 -26.53
N LYS A 127 19.02 -17.52 -26.56
CA LYS A 127 20.09 -18.34 -25.97
C LYS A 127 19.87 -18.54 -24.48
N LEU A 128 19.51 -17.48 -23.74
CA LEU A 128 19.25 -17.53 -22.30
C LEU A 128 18.06 -18.43 -21.96
N ILE A 129 16.95 -18.36 -22.70
CA ILE A 129 15.80 -19.25 -22.49
C ILE A 129 16.24 -20.72 -22.63
N LYS A 130 16.96 -21.04 -23.71
CA LYS A 130 17.50 -22.40 -23.94
C LYS A 130 18.45 -22.83 -22.81
N GLU A 131 19.29 -21.92 -22.36
CA GLU A 131 20.26 -22.17 -21.30
C GLU A 131 19.56 -22.44 -19.97
N MET A 132 18.58 -21.60 -19.60
CA MET A 132 17.82 -21.72 -18.37
C MET A 132 17.02 -23.02 -18.28
N THR A 133 16.51 -23.52 -19.42
CA THR A 133 15.70 -24.75 -19.47
C THR A 133 16.50 -26.03 -19.66
N SER A 134 17.79 -25.94 -20.03
CA SER A 134 18.67 -27.11 -20.23
C SER A 134 18.80 -28.01 -19.00
N THR A 135 18.78 -27.45 -17.79
CA THR A 135 18.87 -28.21 -16.53
C THR A 135 18.08 -27.50 -15.42
N PRO A 136 17.35 -28.25 -14.56
CA PRO A 136 16.53 -27.65 -13.50
C PRO A 136 17.30 -26.76 -12.52
N THR A 137 18.59 -27.04 -12.32
CA THR A 137 19.48 -26.30 -11.40
C THR A 137 20.08 -25.04 -12.02
N ARG A 138 20.03 -24.86 -13.34
CA ARG A 138 20.68 -23.73 -13.99
C ARG A 138 19.94 -22.43 -13.74
N ALA A 139 18.62 -22.44 -13.86
CA ALA A 139 17.77 -21.29 -13.55
C ALA A 139 17.97 -20.81 -12.10
N THR A 140 18.20 -21.72 -11.14
CA THR A 140 18.45 -21.34 -9.74
C THR A 140 19.83 -20.71 -9.55
N LYS A 141 20.86 -21.17 -10.28
CA LYS A 141 22.19 -20.53 -10.28
C LYS A 141 22.13 -19.10 -10.83
N PHE A 142 21.48 -18.89 -11.98
CA PHE A 142 21.28 -17.55 -12.54
C PHE A 142 20.57 -16.63 -11.55
N ARG A 143 19.47 -17.11 -10.92
CA ARG A 143 18.74 -16.35 -9.90
C ARG A 143 19.65 -15.95 -8.74
N LYS A 144 20.47 -16.88 -8.21
CA LYS A 144 21.38 -16.59 -7.10
C LYS A 144 22.40 -15.51 -7.47
N VAL A 145 23.00 -15.57 -8.66
CA VAL A 145 23.97 -14.57 -9.11
C VAL A 145 23.33 -13.19 -9.23
N ILE A 146 22.16 -13.10 -9.87
CA ILE A 146 21.41 -11.84 -10.01
C ILE A 146 21.06 -11.27 -8.64
N SER A 147 20.49 -12.09 -7.75
CA SER A 147 20.14 -11.66 -6.39
C SER A 147 21.36 -11.25 -5.55
N SER A 148 22.53 -11.85 -5.78
CA SER A 148 23.78 -11.47 -5.10
C SER A 148 24.35 -10.16 -5.65
N ALA A 149 24.25 -9.93 -6.96
CA ALA A 149 24.64 -8.66 -7.59
C ALA A 149 23.74 -7.51 -7.12
N ASP A 150 22.43 -7.73 -7.03
CA ASP A 150 21.48 -6.74 -6.51
C ASP A 150 21.75 -6.41 -5.03
N LYS A 151 22.21 -7.37 -4.23
CA LYS A 151 22.56 -7.17 -2.82
C LYS A 151 23.78 -6.27 -2.62
N GLN A 152 24.73 -6.23 -3.55
CA GLN A 152 25.90 -5.36 -3.45
C GLN A 152 25.56 -3.87 -3.61
N ILE A 153 24.43 -3.53 -4.26
CA ILE A 153 24.00 -2.15 -4.54
C ILE A 153 23.02 -1.62 -3.48
N VAL A 154 22.70 -2.39 -2.44
CA VAL A 154 21.81 -1.92 -1.37
C VAL A 154 22.56 -0.95 -0.47
N VAL A 155 22.33 0.34 -0.68
CA VAL A 155 22.83 1.41 0.19
C VAL A 155 22.46 1.07 1.64
N ARG A 156 23.47 0.85 2.49
CA ARG A 156 23.28 0.47 3.89
C ARG A 156 22.57 1.63 4.60
N LYS A 157 21.39 1.34 5.15
CA LYS A 157 20.68 2.28 6.02
C LYS A 157 21.49 2.51 7.29
N HIS A 158 21.64 3.77 7.70
CA HIS A 158 22.29 4.10 8.97
C HIS A 158 21.54 3.49 10.14
N THR A 159 22.29 2.99 11.12
CA THR A 159 21.71 2.56 12.39
C THR A 159 21.13 3.77 13.13
N PRO A 160 20.15 3.57 14.04
CA PRO A 160 19.62 4.67 14.84
C PRO A 160 20.70 5.44 15.62
N GLU A 161 21.75 4.75 16.08
CA GLU A 161 22.87 5.29 16.82
C GLU A 161 23.81 6.12 15.93
N GLU A 162 24.19 5.60 14.75
CA GLU A 162 24.97 6.34 13.74
C GLU A 162 24.21 7.60 13.28
N ALA A 163 22.93 7.46 13.00
CA ALA A 163 22.08 8.56 12.61
C ALA A 163 21.94 9.62 13.71
N LEU A 164 21.92 9.19 14.98
CA LEU A 164 21.91 10.11 16.11
C LEU A 164 23.25 10.86 16.24
N ALA A 165 24.38 10.21 15.99
CA ALA A 165 25.68 10.89 15.97
C ALA A 165 25.71 11.98 14.90
N ILE A 166 25.31 11.66 13.67
CA ILE A 166 25.19 12.64 12.57
C ILE A 166 24.23 13.78 12.93
N PHE A 167 23.11 13.46 13.59
CA PHE A 167 22.13 14.45 14.04
C PHE A 167 22.73 15.46 15.02
N VAL A 168 23.54 15.00 15.97
CA VAL A 168 24.18 15.84 17.01
C VAL A 168 25.38 16.61 16.46
N GLU A 169 26.26 15.94 15.70
CA GLU A 169 27.46 16.56 15.10
C GLU A 169 27.10 17.63 14.06
N GLY A 170 26.03 17.39 13.30
CA GLY A 170 25.52 18.35 12.31
C GLY A 170 24.65 19.47 12.88
N ASP A 171 24.43 19.49 14.21
CA ASP A 171 23.52 20.41 14.91
C ASP A 171 22.15 20.55 14.21
N PHE A 172 21.60 19.41 13.76
CA PHE A 172 20.37 19.43 13.01
C PHE A 172 19.16 19.65 13.91
N SER A 173 18.26 20.54 13.50
CA SER A 173 16.92 20.59 14.05
C SER A 173 16.09 19.40 13.57
N ARG A 174 15.01 19.08 14.31
CA ARG A 174 14.05 18.05 13.90
C ARG A 174 13.52 18.27 12.48
N ARG A 175 13.22 19.52 12.11
CA ARG A 175 12.68 19.87 10.78
C ARG A 175 13.70 19.58 9.68
N GLN A 176 14.97 19.96 9.88
CA GLN A 176 16.05 19.68 8.93
C GLN A 176 16.25 18.16 8.75
N TRP A 177 16.20 17.40 9.86
CA TRP A 177 16.30 15.94 9.77
C TRP A 177 15.14 15.32 9.00
N GLU A 178 13.91 15.79 9.21
CA GLU A 178 12.73 15.31 8.47
C GLU A 178 12.86 15.60 6.96
N VAL A 179 13.46 16.73 6.57
CA VAL A 179 13.78 17.04 5.16
C VAL A 179 14.83 16.08 4.60
N ILE A 180 15.93 15.83 5.32
CA ILE A 180 17.00 14.90 4.91
C ILE A 180 16.45 13.48 4.74
N HIS A 181 15.65 13.01 5.72
CA HIS A 181 14.99 11.72 5.64
C HIS A 181 13.99 11.65 4.48
N GLY A 182 13.24 12.74 4.23
CA GLY A 182 12.31 12.85 3.11
C GLY A 182 12.99 12.71 1.76
N ALA A 183 14.20 13.29 1.61
CA ALA A 183 15.01 13.20 0.40
C ALA A 183 15.55 11.77 0.18
N ASN A 184 15.99 11.08 1.24
CA ASN A 184 16.62 9.75 1.13
C ASN A 184 16.14 8.78 2.22
N LYS A 185 14.94 8.22 2.03
CA LYS A 185 14.29 7.28 3.00
C LYS A 185 15.01 5.95 3.17
N SER A 186 15.79 5.53 2.17
CA SER A 186 16.57 4.29 2.19
C SER A 186 17.80 4.39 3.10
N ILE A 187 18.39 5.58 3.21
CA ILE A 187 19.67 5.83 3.90
C ILE A 187 19.43 6.26 5.34
N TYR A 188 18.58 7.26 5.55
CA TYR A 188 18.39 7.87 6.87
C TYR A 188 17.17 7.29 7.58
N PRO A 189 17.27 6.90 8.87
CA PRO A 189 16.12 6.49 9.65
C PRO A 189 15.20 7.68 9.97
N CYS A 190 13.92 7.38 10.20
CA CYS A 190 12.95 8.39 10.59
C CYS A 190 13.22 8.91 12.02
N TYR A 191 12.76 10.13 12.30
CA TYR A 191 13.02 10.81 13.57
C TYR A 191 12.52 10.04 14.81
N SER A 192 11.48 9.22 14.68
CA SER A 192 10.99 8.39 15.79
C SER A 192 12.01 7.36 16.28
N LEU A 193 12.86 6.85 15.37
CA LEU A 193 13.97 5.96 15.74
C LEU A 193 15.09 6.73 16.43
N LEU A 194 15.44 7.92 15.94
CA LEU A 194 16.40 8.80 16.62
C LEU A 194 15.92 9.17 18.01
N LYS A 195 14.63 9.49 18.17
CA LYS A 195 14.05 9.79 19.48
C LYS A 195 14.21 8.63 20.46
N LYS A 196 14.03 7.39 20.00
CA LYS A 196 14.29 6.20 20.83
C LYS A 196 15.76 6.08 21.21
N ALA A 197 16.67 6.27 20.26
CA ALA A 197 18.11 6.26 20.51
C ALA A 197 18.52 7.38 21.51
N LYS A 198 17.97 8.59 21.37
CA LYS A 198 18.15 9.70 22.33
C LYS A 198 17.70 9.31 23.72
N ASN A 199 16.52 8.70 23.82
CA ASN A 199 15.98 8.29 25.11
C ASN A 199 16.86 7.24 25.81
N GLN A 200 17.51 6.36 25.05
CA GLN A 200 18.47 5.38 25.59
C GLN A 200 19.79 6.01 26.08
N CYS A 201 20.06 7.26 25.72
CA CYS A 201 21.23 8.02 26.20
C CYS A 201 20.99 8.70 27.54
N TYR A 202 19.76 8.73 28.08
CA TYR A 202 19.48 9.34 29.38
C TYR A 202 19.50 8.28 30.50
N PRO A 203 19.93 8.65 31.71
CA PRO A 203 19.77 7.80 32.90
C PRO A 203 18.29 7.62 33.25
N ASN A 204 18.00 6.79 34.25
CA ASN A 204 16.63 6.49 34.66
C ASN A 204 15.84 7.78 34.97
N ALA A 205 14.60 7.86 34.51
CA ALA A 205 13.77 9.05 34.73
C ALA A 205 13.55 9.37 36.23
N GLN A 206 13.59 8.34 37.09
CA GLN A 206 13.46 8.51 38.54
C GLN A 206 14.68 9.18 39.18
N SER A 207 15.85 9.07 38.56
CA SER A 207 17.09 9.65 39.06
C SER A 207 17.32 11.08 38.57
N ILE A 208 16.37 11.65 37.81
CA ILE A 208 16.44 13.01 37.27
C ILE A 208 15.36 13.86 37.94
N ARG A 209 15.78 14.95 38.61
CA ARG A 209 14.87 15.94 39.18
C ARG A 209 15.05 17.27 38.47
N VAL A 210 13.96 17.79 37.88
CA VAL A 210 13.94 19.10 37.22
C VAL A 210 12.92 19.97 37.93
N THR A 211 13.39 21.12 38.43
CA THR A 211 12.57 22.19 39.00
C THR A 211 12.71 23.45 38.15
N GLU A 212 12.01 24.54 38.50
CA GLU A 212 12.12 25.81 37.77
C GLU A 212 13.53 26.42 37.82
N THR A 213 14.28 26.16 38.89
CA THR A 213 15.57 26.81 39.18
C THR A 213 16.76 25.87 39.11
N CYS A 214 16.55 24.55 39.19
CA CYS A 214 17.62 23.57 39.13
C CYS A 214 17.23 22.31 38.36
N SER A 215 18.23 21.67 37.78
CA SER A 215 18.15 20.31 37.28
C SER A 215 19.29 19.52 37.90
N GLU A 216 18.97 18.39 38.52
CA GLU A 216 19.95 17.51 39.13
C GLU A 216 19.70 16.06 38.74
N VAL A 217 20.78 15.29 38.77
CA VAL A 217 20.77 13.87 38.49
C VAL A 217 21.54 13.18 39.62
N GLU A 218 21.03 12.06 40.10
CA GLU A 218 21.74 11.23 41.06
C GLU A 218 23.10 10.79 40.51
N LEU A 219 24.17 11.06 41.26
CA LEU A 219 25.54 10.81 40.81
C LEU A 219 25.78 9.33 40.49
N GLN A 220 25.31 8.42 41.34
CA GLN A 220 25.48 6.98 41.13
C GLN A 220 24.78 6.54 39.83
N ALA A 221 23.53 6.95 39.63
CA ALA A 221 22.78 6.64 38.42
C ALA A 221 23.44 7.19 37.14
N LEU A 222 24.09 8.36 37.23
CA LEU A 222 24.85 8.94 36.12
C LEU A 222 26.12 8.14 35.80
N LEU A 223 26.89 7.76 36.83
CA LEU A 223 28.11 6.98 36.67
C LEU A 223 27.82 5.57 36.16
N ASP A 224 26.81 4.89 36.71
CA ASP A 224 26.38 3.57 36.27
C ASP A 224 25.92 3.57 34.81
N HIS A 225 25.14 4.58 34.42
CA HIS A 225 24.69 4.74 33.04
C HIS A 225 25.87 5.01 32.09
N THR A 226 26.82 5.84 32.51
CA THR A 226 28.04 6.14 31.75
C THR A 226 28.89 4.88 31.57
N ALA A 227 29.12 4.11 32.64
CA ALA A 227 29.85 2.85 32.59
C ALA A 227 29.19 1.84 31.64
N LEU A 228 27.86 1.69 31.71
CA LEU A 228 27.10 0.79 30.84
C LEU A 228 27.18 1.19 29.37
N ARG A 229 27.14 2.50 29.07
CA ARG A 229 27.29 3.03 27.71
C ARG A 229 28.70 2.78 27.16
N LEU A 230 29.73 3.00 27.97
CA LEU A 230 31.12 2.70 27.60
C LEU A 230 31.30 1.20 27.35
N TYR A 231 30.80 0.35 28.25
CA TYR A 231 30.84 -1.11 28.09
C TYR A 231 30.26 -1.55 26.74
N LYS A 232 29.11 -1.01 26.34
CA LYS A 232 28.49 -1.33 25.04
C LYS A 232 29.37 -0.92 23.85
N TYR A 233 30.08 0.19 23.96
CA TYR A 233 30.94 0.69 22.88
C TYR A 233 32.22 -0.14 22.73
N VAL A 234 32.81 -0.56 23.85
CA VAL A 234 34.04 -1.37 23.86
C VAL A 234 33.77 -2.87 24.11
N ALA A 235 32.54 -3.33 23.89
CA ALA A 235 32.11 -4.68 24.27
C ALA A 235 33.01 -5.77 23.67
N GLU A 236 33.38 -5.64 22.39
CA GLU A 236 34.27 -6.57 21.70
C GLU A 236 35.65 -6.66 22.38
N VAL A 237 36.19 -5.55 22.86
CA VAL A 237 37.48 -5.51 23.57
C VAL A 237 37.32 -6.12 24.96
N ILE A 238 36.28 -5.76 25.69
CA ILE A 238 36.04 -6.28 27.04
C ILE A 238 35.79 -7.80 26.99
N GLU A 239 35.12 -8.31 25.97
CA GLU A 239 34.88 -9.75 25.81
C GLU A 239 36.20 -10.54 25.73
N THR A 240 37.25 -9.97 25.14
CA THR A 240 38.59 -10.59 25.07
C THR A 240 39.36 -10.61 26.38
N CYS A 241 38.98 -9.80 27.36
CA CYS A 241 39.63 -9.76 28.67
C CYS A 241 39.33 -11.03 29.50
N SER A 242 40.29 -11.42 30.33
CA SER A 242 40.16 -12.50 31.31
C SER A 242 39.12 -12.17 32.38
N HIS A 243 38.69 -13.19 33.13
CA HIS A 243 37.70 -12.99 34.18
C HIS A 243 38.22 -12.09 35.32
N GLU A 244 39.51 -12.21 35.65
CA GLU A 244 40.17 -11.42 36.71
C GLU A 244 40.29 -9.94 36.31
N GLU A 245 40.62 -9.65 35.06
CA GLU A 245 40.66 -8.27 34.55
C GLU A 245 39.28 -7.62 34.58
N LYS A 246 38.22 -8.37 34.26
CA LYS A 246 36.83 -7.89 34.32
C LYS A 246 36.40 -7.53 35.75
N GLN A 247 36.84 -8.30 36.75
CA GLN A 247 36.52 -8.04 38.15
C GLN A 247 37.26 -6.83 38.71
N ASN A 248 38.44 -6.52 38.17
CA ASN A 248 39.30 -5.43 38.65
C ASN A 248 39.21 -4.14 37.82
N MET A 249 38.20 -4.00 36.96
CA MET A 249 38.02 -2.79 36.16
C MET A 249 37.64 -1.60 37.04
N VAL A 250 38.33 -0.47 36.85
CA VAL A 250 38.10 0.77 37.58
C VAL A 250 37.75 1.89 36.60
N LEU A 251 36.59 2.54 36.81
CA LEU A 251 36.21 3.74 36.07
C LEU A 251 36.81 4.97 36.75
N ILE A 252 37.89 5.50 36.18
CA ILE A 252 38.51 6.75 36.64
C ILE A 252 37.75 7.93 36.00
N SER A 253 37.08 8.74 36.82
CA SER A 253 36.26 9.87 36.39
C SER A 253 36.84 11.21 36.86
N LYS A 254 36.58 12.29 36.11
CA LYS A 254 36.89 13.67 36.50
C LYS A 254 35.60 14.48 36.53
N TRP A 255 35.45 15.36 37.51
CA TRP A 255 34.32 16.28 37.61
C TRP A 255 34.80 17.72 37.89
N GLY A 256 33.91 18.68 37.67
CA GLY A 256 34.15 20.10 37.90
C GLY A 256 32.88 20.91 37.62
N CYS A 257 32.87 22.18 38.00
CA CYS A 257 31.77 23.11 37.79
C CYS A 257 32.31 24.47 37.35
N ASP A 258 31.67 25.09 36.36
CA ASP A 258 32.01 26.43 35.85
C ASP A 258 30.72 27.21 35.53
N GLY A 259 30.79 28.54 35.61
CA GLY A 259 29.65 29.43 35.45
C GLY A 259 29.66 30.18 34.12
N ALA A 260 28.53 30.22 33.42
CA ALA A 260 28.36 31.01 32.19
C ALA A 260 27.15 31.96 32.32
N GLN A 261 27.26 33.15 31.71
CA GLN A 261 26.14 34.09 31.61
C GLN A 261 25.35 33.83 30.32
N GLN A 262 24.02 33.79 30.42
CA GLN A 262 23.12 33.51 29.30
C GLN A 262 21.96 34.50 29.27
N SER A 263 21.44 34.77 28.07
CA SER A 263 20.28 35.65 27.87
C SER A 263 19.01 35.05 28.47
N GLN A 264 18.33 35.79 29.36
CA GLN A 264 17.09 35.34 29.98
C GLN A 264 15.89 35.58 29.06
N TYR A 265 15.03 34.58 28.91
CA TYR A 265 13.82 34.69 28.10
C TYR A 265 12.57 34.79 28.98
N LYS A 266 12.04 36.01 29.17
CA LYS A 266 10.69 36.37 29.70
C LYS A 266 10.00 35.36 30.65
N GLN A 267 10.76 34.69 31.50
CA GLN A 267 10.28 33.58 32.30
C GLN A 267 9.67 34.18 33.57
N LYS A 268 8.42 33.83 33.86
CA LYS A 268 7.75 34.27 35.09
C LYS A 268 7.98 33.19 36.14
N PHE A 269 8.76 33.52 37.17
CA PHE A 269 8.94 32.66 38.35
C PHE A 269 7.90 33.03 39.41
N GLU A 270 7.43 32.06 40.18
CA GLU A 270 6.43 32.29 41.23
C GLU A 270 6.98 33.12 42.40
N ASN A 271 8.31 33.15 42.61
CA ASN A 271 8.98 33.92 43.66
C ASN A 271 10.05 34.85 43.08
N ASN A 272 9.80 36.16 43.13
CA ASN A 272 10.75 37.21 42.71
C ASN A 272 11.89 37.47 43.72
N THR A 273 12.05 36.63 44.75
CA THR A 273 13.01 36.80 45.84
C THR A 273 13.60 35.47 46.29
N VAL A 274 14.37 34.80 45.44
CA VAL A 274 15.36 33.83 45.92
C VAL A 274 16.63 33.94 45.09
N PRO A 275 17.78 34.32 45.67
CA PRO A 275 19.04 34.19 44.96
C PRO A 275 19.29 32.71 44.68
N LEU A 276 19.75 32.41 43.46
CA LEU A 276 20.17 31.08 43.03
C LEU A 276 21.18 30.52 44.03
N ARG A 277 20.72 29.66 44.93
CA ARG A 277 21.58 28.97 45.90
C ARG A 277 21.76 27.54 45.40
N LEU A 278 22.93 27.27 44.82
CA LEU A 278 23.37 25.92 44.55
C LEU A 278 23.65 25.26 45.92
N VAL A 279 22.78 24.35 46.35
CA VAL A 279 22.99 23.51 47.53
C VAL A 279 23.40 22.14 47.02
N ILE A 280 24.70 21.85 47.07
CA ILE A 280 25.20 20.48 46.92
C ILE A 280 25.26 19.92 48.34
N MET A 281 24.32 19.05 48.70
CA MET A 281 24.47 18.22 49.90
C MET A 281 25.24 16.97 49.49
N ILE A 282 26.49 16.89 49.95
CA ILE A 282 27.26 15.65 49.94
C ILE A 282 27.11 15.10 51.35
N ASP A 283 26.20 14.13 51.52
CA ASP A 283 26.25 13.26 52.70
C ASP A 283 27.44 12.31 52.48
N GLY A 284 28.56 12.65 53.10
CA GLY A 284 29.76 11.81 53.16
C GLY A 284 30.00 11.37 54.59
N ASP A 285 30.15 10.05 54.77
CA ASP A 285 30.98 9.48 55.84
C ASP A 285 32.47 9.59 55.44
#